data_AF-A0A962T4P3-F1
#
_entry.id   AF-A0A962T4P3-F1
#
_cell.length_a   1.000
_cell.length_b   1.000
_cell.length_c   1.000
_cell.angle_alpha   90.00
_cell.angle_beta   90.00
_cell.angle_gamma   90.00
#
_symmetry.space_group_name_H-M   'P 1'
#
loop_
_entity.id
_entity.type
_entity.pdbx_description
1 polymer ?
#
loop_
_entity_poly.entity_id
_entity_poly.type
_entity_poly.pdbx_seq_one_letter_code
_entity_poly.pdbx_strand_id
1 'polypeptide(L)' 'MNREYHKWYSQRLHRDMELLIFGHAGAKVLAFPTRCGRFYEYENMGMIEALRHKIDGGQLQLYCVDSIDEE' A
#
# COMPACT_ATOMS: atom_id res chain seq x y z
N MET A 1 -3.85 -6.99 12.71
CA MET A 1 -3.48 -6.46 11.39
C MET A 1 -1.98 -6.37 11.19
N ASN A 2 -1.44 -7.21 10.30
CA ASN A 2 -0.06 -7.07 9.82
C ASN A 2 0.04 -5.82 8.95
N ARG A 3 1.03 -4.96 9.23
CA ARG A 3 1.34 -3.73 8.53
C ARG A 3 2.85 -3.62 8.37
N GLU A 4 3.33 -3.66 7.14
CA GLU A 4 4.75 -3.60 6.82
C GLU A 4 5.04 -2.37 5.97
N TYR A 5 6.10 -1.65 6.30
CA TYR A 5 6.61 -0.54 5.52
C TYR A 5 7.90 -0.94 4.83
N HIS A 6 7.97 -0.67 3.53
CA HIS A 6 9.12 -0.95 2.69
C HIS A 6 9.56 0.34 2.00
N LYS A 7 10.87 0.56 1.98
CA LYS A 7 11.51 1.67 1.26
C LYS A 7 12.72 1.13 0.50
N TRP A 8 12.85 1.50 -0.77
CA TRP A 8 14.00 1.10 -1.59
C TRP A 8 14.33 2.17 -2.62
N TYR A 9 15.61 2.26 -2.99
CA TYR A 9 16.02 3.12 -4.09
C TYR A 9 15.71 2.45 -5.44
N SER A 10 14.90 3.09 -6.27
CA SER A 10 14.60 2.64 -7.63
C SER A 10 15.66 3.17 -8.59
N GLN A 11 16.50 2.27 -9.10
CA GLN A 11 17.48 2.60 -10.15
C GLN A 11 16.83 3.07 -11.46
N ARG A 12 15.55 2.72 -11.70
CA ARG A 12 14.83 3.11 -12.93
C ARG A 12 14.20 4.49 -12.83
N LEU A 13 13.81 4.91 -11.62
CA LEU A 13 13.17 6.20 -11.35
C LEU A 13 14.13 7.20 -10.69
N HIS A 14 15.36 6.77 -10.42
CA HIS A 14 16.41 7.52 -9.75
C HIS A 14 15.99 8.19 -8.44
N ARG A 15 15.15 7.51 -7.64
CA ARG A 15 14.61 8.01 -6.37
C ARG A 15 14.28 6.89 -5.40
N ASP A 16 14.09 7.25 -4.15
CA ASP A 16 13.48 6.37 -3.16
C ASP A 16 11.98 6.16 -3.46
N MET A 17 11.56 4.91 -3.44
CA MET A 17 10.18 4.47 -3.55
C MET A 17 9.72 3.85 -2.24
N GLU A 18 8.44 4.01 -1.94
CA GLU A 18 7.83 3.55 -0.69
C GLU A 18 6.63 2.62 -0.98
N LEU A 19 6.34 1.74 -0.03
CA LEU A 19 5.26 0.76 -0.11
C LEU A 19 4.76 0.44 1.30
N LEU A 20 3.43 0.40 1.47
CA LEU A 20 2.80 -0.24 2.63
C LEU A 20 2.15 -1.55 2.22
N ILE A 21 2.33 -2.57 3.04
CA ILE A 21 1.71 -3.88 2.88
C ILE A 21 0.81 -4.16 4.08
N PHE A 22 -0.44 -4.56 3.82
CA PHE A 22 -1.38 -4.96 4.86
C PHE A 22 -1.83 -6.40 4.67
N GLY A 23 -1.84 -7.18 5.74
CA GLY A 23 -2.22 -8.59 5.71
C GLY A 23 -1.04 -9.52 5.45
N HIS A 24 -1.35 -10.80 5.28
CA HIS A 24 -0.33 -11.86 5.30
C HIS A 24 -0.64 -13.03 4.37
N ALA A 25 -1.86 -13.12 3.83
CA ALA A 25 -2.31 -14.22 2.98
C ALA A 25 -3.47 -13.79 2.07
N GLY A 26 -3.95 -14.72 1.24
CA GLY A 26 -5.11 -14.49 0.37
C GLY A 26 -4.79 -13.72 -0.90
N ALA A 27 -5.83 -13.13 -1.49
CA ALA A 27 -5.73 -12.44 -2.78
C ALA A 27 -4.89 -11.17 -2.66
N LYS A 28 -3.99 -10.98 -3.62
CA LYS A 28 -3.08 -9.83 -3.67
C LYS A 28 -3.77 -8.68 -4.39
N VAL A 29 -3.83 -7.53 -3.73
CA VAL A 29 -4.45 -6.31 -4.28
C VAL A 29 -3.37 -5.23 -4.36
N LEU A 30 -3.08 -4.77 -5.57
CA LEU A 30 -2.21 -3.62 -5.79
C LEU A 30 -3.07 -2.36 -5.78
N ALA A 31 -2.81 -1.46 -4.84
CA ALA A 31 -3.54 -0.21 -4.67
C ALA A 31 -2.67 0.96 -5.14
N PHE A 32 -3.14 1.64 -6.19
CA PHE A 32 -2.54 2.88 -6.67
C PHE A 32 -3.23 4.06 -6.00
N PRO A 33 -2.48 5.03 -5.44
CA PRO A 33 -3.07 6.19 -4.80
C PRO A 33 -3.82 7.04 -5.83
N THR A 34 -4.70 7.91 -5.34
CA THR A 34 -5.36 8.94 -6.15
C THR A 34 -4.35 10.02 -6.59
N ARG A 35 -4.81 11.00 -7.37
CA ARG A 35 -3.97 12.08 -7.89
C ARG A 35 -3.30 12.84 -6.74
N CYS A 36 -1.99 13.05 -6.84
CA CYS A 36 -1.12 13.60 -5.79
C CYS A 36 -1.16 12.83 -4.44
N GLY A 37 -1.69 11.60 -4.43
CA GLY A 37 -1.72 10.75 -3.25
C GLY A 37 -0.40 10.03 -3.02
N ARG A 38 -0.26 9.41 -1.85
CA ARG A 38 0.92 8.66 -1.41
C ARG A 38 0.54 7.25 -1.00
N PHE A 39 1.53 6.39 -0.81
CA PHE A 39 1.36 4.99 -0.37
C PHE A 39 0.52 4.80 0.92
N TYR A 40 0.36 5.82 1.76
CA TYR A 40 -0.44 5.80 2.99
C TYR A 40 -1.87 6.35 2.84
N GLU A 41 -2.26 6.82 1.65
CA GLU A 41 -3.54 7.50 1.44
C GLU A 41 -4.75 6.64 1.84
N TYR A 42 -4.80 5.39 1.37
CA TYR A 42 -5.91 4.49 1.68
C TYR A 42 -5.99 4.05 3.14
N GLU A 43 -4.88 4.10 3.87
CA GLU A 43 -4.87 3.96 5.32
C GLU A 43 -5.57 5.16 5.96
N ASN A 44 -5.20 6.38 5.56
CA ASN A 44 -5.80 7.62 6.07
C ASN A 44 -7.29 7.78 5.71
N MET A 45 -7.70 7.28 4.54
CA MET A 45 -9.10 7.29 4.11
C MET A 45 -9.97 6.20 4.77
N GLY A 46 -9.38 5.33 5.61
CA GLY A 46 -10.11 4.29 6.33
C GLY A 46 -10.42 3.04 5.51
N MET A 47 -9.87 2.89 4.30
CA MET A 47 -10.09 1.70 3.46
C MET A 47 -9.52 0.44 4.13
N ILE A 48 -8.35 0.56 4.74
CA ILE A 48 -7.72 -0.54 5.49
C ILE A 48 -8.60 -0.98 6.66
N GLU A 49 -9.24 -0.02 7.34
CA GLU A 49 -10.17 -0.31 8.43
C GLU A 49 -11.43 -1.01 7.94
N ALA A 50 -12.05 -0.52 6.87
CA ALA A 50 -13.23 -1.12 6.27
C ALA A 50 -12.99 -2.58 5.83
N LEU A 51 -11.76 -2.92 5.44
CA LEU A 51 -11.35 -4.25 5.02
C LEU A 51 -10.72 -5.10 6.12
N ARG A 52 -10.60 -4.59 7.35
CA ARG A 52 -9.84 -5.22 8.45
C ARG A 52 -10.17 -6.69 8.64
N HIS A 53 -11.46 -7.07 8.65
CA HIS A 53 -11.85 -8.47 8.85
C HIS A 53 -11.29 -9.43 7.78
N LYS A 54 -11.20 -8.97 6.52
CA LYS A 54 -10.67 -9.77 5.40
C LYS A 54 -9.16 -9.86 5.46
N ILE A 55 -8.52 -8.76 5.84
CA ILE A 55 -7.05 -8.66 5.96
C ILE A 55 -6.57 -9.55 7.10
N ASP A 56 -7.19 -9.42 8.28
CA ASP A 56 -6.86 -10.22 9.46
C ASP A 56 -7.22 -11.69 9.27
N GLY A 57 -8.32 -11.98 8.57
CA GLY A 57 -8.72 -13.35 8.21
C GLY A 57 -7.87 -14.00 7.10
N GLY A 58 -6.84 -13.31 6.58
CA GLY A 58 -5.95 -13.85 5.56
C GLY A 58 -6.62 -14.03 4.18
N GLN A 59 -7.73 -13.34 3.93
CA GLN A 59 -8.44 -13.38 2.64
C GLN A 59 -7.88 -12.36 1.65
N LEU A 60 -7.31 -11.26 2.14
CA LEU A 60 -6.76 -10.16 1.35
C LEU A 60 -5.38 -9.75 1.87
N GLN A 61 -4.48 -9.44 0.94
CA GLN A 61 -3.24 -8.74 1.21
C GLN A 61 -3.11 -7.54 0.26
N LEU A 62 -3.04 -6.34 0.83
CA LEU A 62 -2.94 -5.09 0.07
C LEU A 62 -1.48 -4.64 -0.04
N TYR A 63 -1.13 -4.12 -1.21
CA TYR A 63 0.15 -3.52 -1.54
C TYR A 63 -0.14 -2.09 -2.02
N CYS A 64 0.05 -1.12 -1.14
CA CYS A 64 -0.20 0.29 -1.42
C CYS A 64 1.11 0.92 -1.90
N VAL A 65 1.24 1.08 -3.21
CA VAL A 65 2.44 1.67 -3.83
C VAL A 65 2.42 3.19 -3.75
N ASP A 66 3.59 3.80 -3.74
CA ASP A 66 3.70 5.26 -3.81
C ASP A 66 3.41 5.81 -5.21
N SER A 67 3.11 7.12 -5.28
CA SER A 67 2.90 7.85 -6.54
C SER A 67 4.17 8.52 -7.04
N ILE A 68 4.17 8.87 -8.33
CA ILE A 68 5.17 9.72 -9.00
C ILE A 68 4.56 10.99 -9.59
N ASP A 69 3.34 11.34 -9.19
CA ASP A 69 2.54 12.43 -9.77
C ASP A 69 3.07 13.85 -9.51
N GLU A 70 4.03 14.02 -8.59
CA GLU A 70 4.66 15.33 -8.29
C GLU A 70 5.78 15.74 -9.27
N GLU A 71 5.97 15.01 -10.37
CA GLU A 71 6.97 15.29 -11.43
C GLU A 71 6.55 16.36 -12.45
#